data_AF-A0A068NPJ3-F1
#
_entry.id   AF-A0A068NPJ3-F1
#
_cell.length_a   1.000
_cell.length_b   1.000
_cell.length_c   1.000
_cell.angle_alpha   90.00
_cell.angle_beta   90.00
_cell.angle_gamma   90.00
#
_symmetry.space_group_name_H-M   'P 1'
#
loop_
_entity.id
_entity.type
_entity.pdbx_description
1 polymer ?
#
loop_
_entity_poly.entity_id
_entity_poly.type
_entity_poly.pdbx_seq_one_letter_code
_entity_poly.pdbx_strand_id
1 'polypeptide(L)' 'MTVCPVDCIYEGDTQVFINPDECIDCGLCEPECPVNAIFVDTDVPPNWKSFIELNLVEGKRLAGG' A
#
# COMPACT_ATOMS: atom_id res chain seq x y z
N MET A 1 8.49 6.21 0.42
CA MET A 1 7.69 6.83 1.51
C MET A 1 8.49 6.70 2.80
N THR A 2 8.94 7.78 3.43
CA THR A 2 9.92 7.71 4.55
C THR A 2 9.32 7.36 5.91
N VAL A 3 7.99 7.29 6.03
CA VAL A 3 7.29 7.07 7.32
C VAL A 3 6.95 5.60 7.59
N CYS A 4 7.11 4.71 6.60
CA CYS A 4 6.84 3.29 6.80
C CYS A 4 7.98 2.67 7.60
N PRO A 5 7.75 2.12 8.81
CA PRO A 5 8.83 1.60 9.66
C PRO A 5 9.43 0.28 9.15
N VAL A 6 8.80 -0.35 8.17
CA VAL A 6 9.20 -1.64 7.58
C VAL A 6 9.48 -1.53 6.09
N ASP A 7 9.51 -0.31 5.55
CA ASP A 7 9.81 -0.02 4.14
C ASP A 7 8.97 -0.82 3.10
N CYS A 8 7.75 -1.23 3.46
CA CYS A 8 6.90 -2.10 2.63
C CYS A 8 6.12 -1.37 1.52
N ILE A 9 6.58 -0.20 1.07
CA ILE A 9 5.92 0.62 0.04
C ILE A 9 6.86 0.75 -1.16
N TYR A 10 6.48 0.11 -2.25
CA TYR A 10 7.30 -0.05 -3.44
C TYR A 10 6.85 0.85 -4.59
N GLU A 11 7.81 1.37 -5.34
CA GLU A 11 7.56 2.19 -6.53
C GLU A 11 7.36 1.30 -7.75
N GLY A 12 6.23 1.46 -8.43
CA GLY A 12 5.99 0.89 -9.76
C GLY A 12 5.77 1.96 -10.81
N ASP A 13 5.44 1.55 -12.03
CA ASP A 13 5.43 2.45 -13.19
C ASP A 13 4.30 3.51 -13.14
N THR A 14 3.21 3.22 -12.45
CA THR A 14 2.00 4.06 -12.43
C THR A 14 1.67 4.62 -11.04
N GLN A 15 1.99 3.87 -10.00
CA GLN A 15 1.67 4.17 -8.61
C GLN A 15 2.64 3.45 -7.68
N VAL A 16 2.53 3.74 -6.39
CA VAL A 16 3.15 2.94 -5.35
C VAL A 16 2.24 1.80 -4.93
N PHE A 17 2.85 0.72 -4.43
CA PHE A 17 2.16 -0.48 -3.97
C PHE A 17 2.62 -0.82 -2.55
N ILE A 18 1.68 -1.07 -1.66
CA ILE A 18 1.94 -1.55 -0.29
C ILE A 18 1.98 -3.07 -0.35
N ASN A 19 3.07 -3.69 0.10
CA ASN A 19 3.12 -5.14 0.26
C ASN A 19 2.40 -5.54 1.56
N PRO A 20 1.22 -6.21 1.50
CA PRO A 20 0.47 -6.58 2.69
C PRO A 20 1.14 -7.72 3.49
N ASP A 21 2.02 -8.52 2.89
CA ASP A 21 2.75 -9.59 3.61
C ASP A 21 3.79 -9.01 4.59
N GLU A 22 4.24 -7.76 4.35
CA GLU A 22 5.22 -7.05 5.18
C GLU A 22 4.61 -5.92 6.02
N CYS A 23 3.44 -5.41 5.60
CA CYS A 23 2.72 -4.38 6.32
C CYS A 23 2.37 -4.85 7.74
N ILE A 24 2.66 -4.00 8.73
CA ILE A 24 2.38 -4.26 10.15
C ILE A 24 1.25 -3.40 10.71
N ASP A 25 0.41 -2.84 9.83
CA ASP A 25 -0.77 -2.03 10.17
C ASP A 25 -0.49 -0.84 11.12
N CYS A 26 0.68 -0.22 10.97
CA CYS A 26 1.08 0.90 11.85
C CYS A 26 0.32 2.22 11.60
N GLY A 27 -0.35 2.36 10.45
CA GLY A 27 -1.15 3.54 10.08
C GLY A 27 -0.37 4.83 9.78
N LEU A 28 0.96 4.86 9.93
CA LEU A 28 1.75 6.09 9.79
C LEU A 28 1.76 6.68 8.37
N CYS A 29 1.55 5.86 7.34
CA CYS A 29 1.52 6.31 5.95
C CYS A 29 0.19 6.97 5.53
N GLU A 30 -0.91 6.65 6.19
CA GLU A 30 -2.24 7.17 5.85
C GLU A 30 -2.33 8.70 5.92
N PRO A 31 -2.01 9.36 7.06
CA PRO A 31 -2.13 10.83 7.17
C PRO A 31 -1.09 11.58 6.32
N GLU A 32 -0.04 10.90 5.87
CA GLU A 32 1.05 11.50 5.09
C GLU A 32 0.74 11.55 3.59
N CYS A 33 -0.28 10.84 3.12
CA CYS A 33 -0.65 10.84 1.71
C CYS A 33 -1.37 12.15 1.35
N PRO A 34 -0.78 13.07 0.55
CA PRO A 34 -1.37 14.38 0.28
C PRO A 34 -2.67 14.33 -0.53
N VAL A 35 -2.98 13.16 -1.11
CA VAL A 35 -4.17 12.92 -1.93
C VAL A 35 -5.11 11.88 -1.30
N ASN A 36 -4.88 11.49 -0.05
CA ASN A 36 -5.71 10.53 0.70
C ASN A 36 -5.98 9.22 -0.07
N ALA A 37 -4.94 8.63 -0.67
CA ALA A 37 -5.04 7.41 -1.48
C ALA A 37 -4.76 6.11 -0.71
N ILE A 38 -4.36 6.21 0.56
CA ILE A 38 -4.01 5.07 1.42
C ILE A 38 -5.17 4.78 2.36
N PHE A 39 -5.55 3.51 2.45
CA PHE A 39 -6.62 3.02 3.30
C PHE A 39 -6.19 1.68 3.91
N VAL A 40 -6.67 1.39 5.13
CA VAL A 40 -6.72 -0.01 5.60
C VAL A 40 -7.72 -0.79 4.75
N ASP A 41 -7.50 -2.10 4.58
CA ASP A 41 -8.26 -2.94 3.65
C ASP A 41 -9.78 -2.95 3.92
N THR A 42 -10.18 -2.83 5.18
CA THR A 42 -11.57 -2.69 5.62
C THR A 42 -12.23 -1.41 5.11
N ASP A 43 -11.46 -0.33 4.98
CA ASP A 43 -11.96 1.02 4.76
C ASP A 43 -11.86 1.47 3.30
N VAL A 44 -11.25 0.66 2.44
CA VAL A 44 -11.20 0.89 0.99
C VAL A 44 -12.63 1.07 0.43
N PRO A 45 -12.94 2.19 -0.24
CA PRO A 45 -14.24 2.42 -0.88
C PRO A 45 -14.66 1.28 -1.83
N PRO A 46 -15.97 0.96 -1.96
CA PRO A 46 -16.43 -0.17 -2.75
C PRO A 46 -15.93 -0.18 -4.21
N ASN A 47 -15.86 0.99 -4.85
CA ASN A 47 -15.37 1.15 -6.22
C ASN A 47 -13.86 0.97 -6.37
N TRP A 48 -13.11 0.88 -5.28
CA TRP A 48 -11.65 0.70 -5.25
C TRP A 48 -11.22 -0.63 -4.62
N LYS A 49 -12.14 -1.53 -4.26
CA LYS A 49 -11.81 -2.82 -3.63
C LYS A 49 -10.85 -3.68 -4.45
N SER A 50 -10.82 -3.53 -5.78
CA SER A 50 -9.85 -4.23 -6.64
C SER A 50 -8.39 -3.85 -6.37
N PHE A 51 -8.13 -2.70 -5.76
CA PHE A 51 -6.77 -2.27 -5.41
C PHE A 51 -6.18 -3.09 -4.27
N ILE A 52 -6.99 -3.79 -3.46
CA ILE A 52 -6.48 -4.69 -2.41
C ILE A 52 -5.65 -5.80 -3.06
N GLU A 53 -6.24 -6.51 -4.03
CA GLU A 53 -5.55 -7.57 -4.78
C GLU A 53 -4.38 -7.02 -5.59
N LEU A 54 -4.53 -5.83 -6.18
CA LEU A 54 -3.45 -5.22 -6.95
C LEU A 54 -2.22 -4.91 -6.07
N ASN A 55 -2.43 -4.40 -4.85
CA ASN A 55 -1.35 -4.16 -3.89
C ASN A 55 -0.68 -5.47 -3.45
N LEU A 56 -1.46 -6.54 -3.23
CA LEU A 56 -0.91 -7.87 -2.93
C LEU A 56 0.01 -8.36 -4.05
N VAL A 57 -0.48 -8.35 -5.29
CA VAL A 57 0.27 -8.90 -6.44
C VAL A 57 1.49 -8.05 -6.77
N GLU A 58 1.32 -6.75 -6.96
CA GLU A 58 2.41 -5.86 -7.37
C GLU A 58 3.37 -5.54 -6.24
N GLY A 59 2.87 -5.35 -5.01
CA GLY A 59 3.70 -5.13 -3.82
C GLY A 59 4.63 -6.30 -3.58
N LYS A 60 4.12 -7.53 -3.65
CA LYS A 60 4.95 -8.74 -3.55
C LYS A 60 5.95 -8.87 -4.70
N ARG A 61 5.52 -8.61 -5.93
CA ARG A 61 6.41 -8.66 -7.11
C ARG A 61 7.57 -7.68 -6.96
N LEU A 62 7.30 -6.46 -6.52
CA LEU A 62 8.29 -5.40 -6.36
C LEU A 62 9.20 -5.62 -5.13
N ALA A 63 8.70 -6.31 -4.11
CA ALA A 63 9.50 -6.77 -2.96
C ALA A 63 10.54 -7.84 -3.31
N GLY A 64 10.54 -8.36 -4.53
CA GLY A 64 11.47 -9.38 -5.00
C GLY A 64 10.88 -10.77 -5.14
N GLY A 65 9.59 -10.96 -4.83
CA GLY A 65 8.82 -12.18 -5.10
C GLY A 65 9.16 -13.37 -4.21
#